data_AF-A0A822YB88-F1
#
_entry.id   AF-A0A822YB88-F1
#
_cell.length_a   1.000
_cell.length_b   1.000
_cell.length_c   1.000
_cell.angle_alpha   90.00
_cell.angle_beta   90.00
_cell.angle_gamma   90.00
#
_symmetry.space_group_name_H-M   'P 1'
#
loop_
_entity.id
_entity.type
_entity.pdbx_description
1 polymer ?
#
loop_
_entity_poly.entity_id
_entity_poly.type
_entity_poly.pdbx_seq_one_letter_code
_entity_poly.pdbx_strand_id
1 'polypeptide(L)'
;MGNIFLAPPKEKKIGINASEFLVDKVSEHPGEISILALGPLTNLALAIKRDSSFASKVKRMVILGGAFFAMGNVNPAAEANIYGDPEAADIVFTSGANIVVIGINITTQVKLTGATLTFHLI
;
A
#
# COMPACT_ATOMS: atom_id res chain seq x y z
N MET A 1 9.39 -18.08 -3.95
CA MET A 1 9.80 -18.55 -2.61
C MET A 1 8.62 -18.36 -1.66
N GLY A 2 8.45 -19.26 -0.70
CA GLY A 2 7.27 -19.41 0.16
C GLY A 2 7.35 -20.77 0.86
N ASN A 3 6.25 -21.27 1.42
CA ASN A 3 6.21 -22.59 2.09
C ASN A 3 7.26 -22.77 3.21
N ILE A 4 7.58 -21.67 3.90
CA ILE A 4 8.46 -21.67 5.07
C ILE A 4 7.57 -21.80 6.31
N PHE A 5 7.84 -22.78 7.15
CA PHE A 5 7.11 -23.00 8.40
C PHE A 5 7.87 -22.32 9.54
N LEU A 6 7.46 -21.09 9.86
CA LEU A 6 8.03 -20.33 10.97
C LEU A 6 7.25 -20.59 12.27
N ALA A 7 7.93 -20.53 13.40
CA ALA A 7 7.25 -20.52 14.70
C ALA A 7 6.38 -19.26 14.82
N PRO A 8 5.21 -19.33 15.48
CA PRO A 8 4.36 -18.17 15.70
C PRO A 8 5.10 -17.04 16.42
N PRO A 9 4.87 -15.76 16.06
CA PRO A 9 5.44 -14.64 16.80
C PRO A 9 4.91 -14.62 18.23
N LYS A 10 5.76 -14.20 19.18
CA LYS A 10 5.37 -14.04 20.60
C LYS A 10 4.55 -12.77 20.85
N GLU A 11 4.72 -11.79 19.99
CA GLU A 11 4.06 -10.49 20.08
C GLU A 11 2.58 -10.60 19.72
N LYS A 12 1.77 -9.75 20.34
CA LYS A 12 0.35 -9.63 20.05
C LYS A 12 0.10 -8.37 19.23
N LYS A 13 -0.87 -8.44 18.32
CA LYS A 13 -1.42 -7.24 17.70
C LYS A 13 -1.94 -6.27 18.76
N ILE A 14 -1.83 -4.98 18.49
CA ILE A 14 -2.46 -3.94 19.28
C ILE A 14 -4.00 -4.05 19.19
N GLY A 15 -4.71 -3.49 20.19
CA GLY A 15 -6.16 -3.63 20.32
C GLY A 15 -6.99 -2.74 19.39
N ILE A 16 -6.38 -1.72 18.78
CA ILE A 16 -7.05 -0.81 17.84
C ILE A 16 -6.96 -1.31 16.41
N ASN A 17 -7.95 -0.97 15.59
CA ASN A 17 -7.95 -1.29 14.17
C ASN A 17 -6.99 -0.37 13.39
N ALA A 18 -6.59 -0.80 12.19
CA ALA A 18 -5.59 -0.08 11.39
C ALA A 18 -6.03 1.34 11.00
N SER A 19 -7.31 1.55 10.65
CA SER A 19 -7.81 2.88 10.28
C SER A 19 -7.73 3.89 11.44
N GLU A 20 -7.98 3.43 12.66
CA GLU A 20 -7.86 4.22 13.88
C GLU A 20 -6.41 4.56 14.17
N PHE A 21 -5.54 3.56 14.13
CA PHE A 21 -4.10 3.77 14.30
C PHE A 21 -3.54 4.79 13.30
N LEU A 22 -3.98 4.74 12.04
CA LEU A 22 -3.57 5.70 11.02
C LEU A 22 -4.01 7.12 11.38
N VAL A 23 -5.29 7.32 11.71
CA VAL A 23 -5.83 8.64 12.07
C VAL A 23 -5.13 9.21 13.31
N ASP A 24 -4.93 8.38 14.33
CA ASP A 24 -4.26 8.79 15.57
C ASP A 24 -2.83 9.26 15.28
N LYS A 25 -2.03 8.43 14.60
CA LYS A 25 -0.63 8.77 14.31
C LYS A 25 -0.47 9.97 13.40
N VAL A 26 -1.29 10.07 12.36
CA VAL A 26 -1.24 11.22 11.45
C VAL A 26 -1.70 12.51 12.14
N SER A 27 -2.64 12.41 13.09
CA SER A 27 -3.10 13.57 13.85
C SER A 27 -2.12 14.01 14.94
N GLU A 28 -1.35 13.08 15.52
CA GLU A 28 -0.23 13.39 16.41
C GLU A 28 0.90 14.14 15.69
N HIS A 29 1.10 13.89 14.39
CA HIS A 29 2.23 14.38 13.59
C HIS A 29 1.79 14.91 12.19
N PRO A 30 0.96 15.97 12.14
CA PRO A 30 0.42 16.47 10.88
C PRO A 30 1.53 17.00 9.98
N GLY A 31 1.55 16.56 8.72
CA GLY A 31 2.53 16.96 7.71
C GLY A 31 3.87 16.21 7.80
N GLU A 32 4.05 15.31 8.76
CA GLU A 32 5.32 14.60 8.98
C GLU A 32 5.27 13.15 8.47
N ILE A 33 4.14 12.46 8.65
CA ILE A 33 4.03 11.02 8.35
C ILE A 33 3.83 10.77 6.86
N SER A 34 4.69 9.92 6.30
CA SER A 34 4.51 9.33 4.97
C SER A 34 3.98 7.91 5.08
N ILE A 35 3.02 7.56 4.24
CA ILE A 35 2.38 6.25 4.23
C ILE A 35 2.89 5.46 3.03
N LEU A 36 3.31 4.22 3.27
CA LEU A 36 3.65 3.26 2.22
C LEU A 36 2.55 2.18 2.14
N ALA A 37 1.72 2.24 1.10
CA ALA A 37 0.63 1.29 0.88
C ALA A 37 1.06 0.20 -0.09
N LEU A 38 1.11 -1.05 0.40
CA LEU A 38 1.61 -2.21 -0.34
C LEU A 38 0.54 -3.27 -0.65
N GLY A 39 -0.71 -3.00 -0.28
CA GLY A 39 -1.87 -3.88 -0.47
C GLY A 39 -3.13 -3.09 -0.83
N PRO A 40 -4.32 -3.74 -0.83
CA PRO A 40 -5.59 -3.05 -1.03
C PRO A 40 -5.78 -1.86 -0.09
N LEU A 41 -6.38 -0.79 -0.61
CA LEU A 41 -6.38 0.53 0.04
C LEU A 41 -7.49 0.71 1.10
N THR A 42 -8.19 -0.36 1.47
CA THR A 42 -9.32 -0.37 2.40
C THR A 42 -9.04 0.40 3.69
N ASN A 43 -7.89 0.17 4.34
CA ASN A 43 -7.55 0.84 5.59
C ASN A 43 -7.38 2.36 5.43
N LEU A 44 -6.86 2.82 4.29
CA LEU A 44 -6.69 4.23 4.01
C LEU A 44 -8.02 4.90 3.67
N ALA A 45 -8.87 4.24 2.87
CA ALA A 45 -10.21 4.73 2.59
C ALA A 45 -11.05 4.83 3.86
N LEU A 46 -10.94 3.86 4.78
CA LEU A 46 -11.59 3.92 6.09
C LEU A 46 -11.02 5.05 6.97
N ALA A 47 -9.71 5.30 6.94
CA ALA A 47 -9.10 6.42 7.67
C ALA A 47 -9.62 7.78 7.14
N ILE A 48 -9.68 7.95 5.81
CA ILE A 48 -10.23 9.14 5.15
C ILE A 48 -11.72 9.33 5.49
N LYS A 49 -12.51 8.25 5.53
CA LYS A 49 -13.92 8.30 5.93
C LYS A 49 -14.12 8.65 7.41
N ARG A 50 -13.19 8.21 8.26
CA ARG A 50 -13.23 8.45 9.71
C ARG A 50 -12.85 9.89 10.06
N ASP A 51 -11.90 10.46 9.33
CA ASP A 51 -11.46 11.84 9.49
C ASP A 51 -11.25 12.47 8.11
N SER A 52 -12.15 13.38 7.74
CA SER A 52 -12.12 14.09 6.45
C SER A 52 -10.88 14.96 6.26
N SER A 53 -10.18 15.31 7.34
CA SER A 53 -8.90 16.04 7.30
C SER A 53 -7.66 15.12 7.28
N PHE A 54 -7.84 13.79 7.33
CA PHE A 54 -6.74 12.84 7.31
C PHE A 54 -5.84 13.02 6.08
N ALA A 55 -6.44 13.14 4.89
CA ALA A 55 -5.70 13.28 3.63
C ALA A 55 -4.79 14.51 3.59
N SER A 56 -5.22 15.64 4.17
CA SER A 56 -4.43 16.87 4.22
C SER A 56 -3.35 16.85 5.31
N LYS A 57 -3.51 16.02 6.34
CA LYS A 57 -2.52 15.82 7.40
C LYS A 57 -1.41 14.84 7.01
N VAL A 58 -1.63 13.97 6.02
CA VAL A 58 -0.57 13.06 5.54
C VAL A 58 0.45 13.82 4.71
N LYS A 59 1.74 13.65 5.01
CA LYS A 59 2.83 14.27 4.22
C LYS A 59 2.83 13.80 2.77
N ARG A 60 2.73 12.49 2.59
CA ARG A 60 2.69 11.80 1.29
C ARG A 60 2.17 10.38 1.45
N MET A 61 1.42 9.90 0.45
CA MET A 61 1.10 8.49 0.28
C MET A 61 1.87 7.94 -0.91
N VAL A 62 2.65 6.88 -0.70
CA VAL A 62 3.32 6.12 -1.77
C VAL A 62 2.58 4.80 -1.91
N ILE A 63 1.99 4.56 -3.08
CA ILE A 63 1.08 3.45 -3.32
C ILE A 63 1.69 2.52 -4.35
N LEU A 64 1.85 1.24 -4.00
CA LEU A 64 2.10 0.16 -4.95
C LEU A 64 0.75 -0.32 -5.50
N GLY A 65 0.46 0.01 -6.75
CA GLY A 65 -0.76 -0.45 -7.39
C GLY A 65 -1.07 0.20 -8.73
N GLY A 66 -1.99 -0.42 -9.46
CA GLY A 66 -2.48 0.07 -10.75
C GLY A 66 -1.64 -0.34 -11.95
N ALA A 67 -2.26 -0.23 -13.13
CA ALA A 67 -1.64 -0.53 -14.41
C ALA A 67 -1.86 0.63 -15.38
N PHE A 68 -0.82 1.46 -15.57
CA PHE A 68 -0.87 2.63 -16.43
C PHE A 68 -0.19 2.32 -17.76
N PHE A 69 -0.96 2.28 -18.85
CA PHE A 69 -0.47 1.90 -20.20
C PHE A 69 0.24 0.54 -20.22
N ALA A 70 -0.22 -0.39 -19.38
CA ALA A 70 0.29 -1.75 -19.27
C ALA A 70 -0.84 -2.71 -18.91
N MET A 71 -0.60 -4.00 -19.12
CA MET A 71 -1.54 -5.06 -18.72
C MET A 71 -1.53 -5.25 -17.20
N GLY A 72 -2.69 -5.53 -16.64
CA GLY A 72 -2.84 -5.96 -15.24
C GLY A 72 -2.31 -7.37 -14.98
N ASN A 73 -2.24 -7.75 -13.69
CA ASN A 73 -1.79 -9.07 -13.24
C ASN A 73 -2.91 -9.96 -12.67
N VAL A 74 -4.11 -9.40 -12.44
CA VAL A 74 -5.31 -10.20 -12.13
C VAL A 74 -6.08 -10.52 -13.40
N ASN A 75 -6.31 -9.52 -14.22
CA ASN A 75 -6.87 -9.63 -15.57
C ASN A 75 -6.21 -8.55 -16.45
N PRO A 76 -6.46 -8.54 -17.77
CA PRO A 76 -5.86 -7.56 -18.68
C PRO A 76 -5.92 -6.09 -18.24
N ALA A 77 -6.98 -5.70 -17.52
CA ALA A 77 -7.24 -4.33 -17.12
C ALA A 77 -6.87 -4.00 -15.66
N ALA A 78 -6.61 -5.00 -14.80
CA ALA A 78 -6.57 -4.79 -13.36
C ALA A 78 -5.30 -5.32 -12.67
N GLU A 79 -4.72 -4.47 -11.84
CA GLU A 79 -3.65 -4.81 -10.90
C GLU A 79 -4.24 -5.27 -9.56
N ALA A 80 -3.61 -6.26 -8.91
CA ALA A 80 -4.11 -6.97 -7.73
C ALA A 80 -4.50 -6.10 -6.54
N ASN A 81 -3.70 -5.10 -6.17
CA ASN A 81 -4.02 -4.25 -5.03
C ASN A 81 -5.25 -3.37 -5.31
N ILE A 82 -5.35 -2.82 -6.53
CA ILE A 82 -6.53 -2.02 -6.93
C ILE A 82 -7.76 -2.92 -7.12
N TYR A 83 -7.58 -4.11 -7.70
CA TYR A 83 -8.66 -5.09 -7.86
C TYR A 83 -9.20 -5.61 -6.52
N GLY A 84 -8.35 -5.67 -5.48
CA GLY A 84 -8.74 -6.16 -4.16
C GLY A 84 -9.76 -5.27 -3.44
N ASP A 85 -9.79 -3.96 -3.73
CA ASP A 85 -10.80 -3.02 -3.23
C ASP A 85 -10.84 -1.76 -4.13
N PRO A 86 -11.51 -1.82 -5.29
CA PRO A 86 -11.52 -0.72 -6.24
C PRO A 86 -12.27 0.51 -5.72
N GLU A 87 -13.30 0.33 -4.90
CA GLU A 87 -14.02 1.43 -4.26
C GLU A 87 -13.14 2.19 -3.27
N ALA A 88 -12.34 1.48 -2.46
CA ALA A 88 -11.36 2.14 -1.60
C ALA A 88 -10.28 2.87 -2.41
N ALA A 89 -9.83 2.29 -3.52
CA ALA A 89 -8.86 2.93 -4.39
C ALA A 89 -9.40 4.25 -4.97
N ASP A 90 -10.65 4.28 -5.43
CA ASP A 90 -11.31 5.50 -5.91
C ASP A 90 -11.36 6.59 -4.83
N ILE A 91 -11.77 6.24 -3.60
CA ILE A 91 -11.78 7.17 -2.46
C ILE A 91 -10.39 7.74 -2.20
N VAL A 92 -9.35 6.89 -2.21
CA VAL A 92 -7.98 7.33 -1.90
C VAL A 92 -7.45 8.23 -3.03
N PHE A 93 -7.60 7.82 -4.29
CA PHE A 93 -7.10 8.61 -5.43
C PHE A 93 -7.83 9.94 -5.61
N THR A 94 -9.09 10.05 -5.18
CA THR A 94 -9.88 11.29 -5.22
C THR A 94 -9.82 12.11 -3.93
N SER A 95 -9.09 11.65 -2.90
CA SER A 95 -9.06 12.29 -1.57
C SER A 95 -8.37 13.66 -1.50
N GLY A 96 -7.63 14.05 -2.53
CA GLY A 96 -6.78 15.25 -2.51
C GLY A 96 -5.46 15.10 -1.74
N ALA A 97 -5.13 13.90 -1.27
CA ALA A 97 -3.82 13.63 -0.67
C ALA A 97 -2.67 13.77 -1.67
N ASN A 98 -1.47 14.08 -1.18
CA ASN A 98 -0.24 14.05 -1.98
C ASN A 98 0.18 12.60 -2.28
N ILE A 99 -0.21 12.08 -3.45
CA ILE A 99 -0.07 10.67 -3.82
C ILE A 99 1.03 10.48 -4.87
N VAL A 100 1.87 9.47 -4.66
CA VAL A 100 2.77 8.90 -5.67
C VAL A 100 2.35 7.45 -5.90
N VAL A 101 2.09 7.09 -7.15
CA VAL A 101 1.70 5.73 -7.52
C VAL A 101 2.83 5.03 -8.27
N ILE A 102 3.18 3.83 -7.81
CA ILE A 102 4.14 2.93 -8.42
C ILE A 102 3.36 1.76 -9.01
N GLY A 103 3.00 1.89 -10.29
CA GLY A 103 2.21 0.89 -11.01
C GLY A 103 3.03 -0.26 -11.58
N ILE A 104 2.33 -1.29 -12.06
CA ILE A 104 2.95 -2.49 -12.66
C ILE A 104 3.79 -2.18 -13.92
N ASN A 105 3.46 -1.08 -14.61
CA ASN A 105 4.23 -0.56 -15.73
C ASN A 105 5.66 -0.16 -15.33
N ILE A 106 5.92 0.14 -14.05
CA ILE A 106 7.25 0.43 -13.51
C ILE A 106 7.85 -0.83 -12.87
N THR A 107 7.08 -1.52 -12.01
CA THR A 107 7.64 -2.62 -11.19
C THR A 107 8.11 -3.81 -12.02
N THR A 108 7.47 -4.09 -13.17
CA THR A 108 7.87 -5.18 -14.06
C THR A 108 9.17 -4.92 -14.83
N GLN A 109 9.68 -3.70 -14.81
CA GLN A 109 10.98 -3.35 -15.39
C GLN A 109 12.13 -3.71 -14.45
N VAL A 110 11.90 -3.71 -13.13
CA VAL A 110 12.90 -4.06 -12.12
C VAL A 110 12.90 -5.57 -11.92
N LYS A 111 13.88 -6.24 -12.54
CA LYS A 111 13.94 -7.71 -12.56
C LYS A 111 15.09 -8.21 -11.68
N LEU A 112 14.76 -9.09 -10.74
CA LEU A 112 15.74 -9.91 -10.03
C LEU A 112 15.85 -11.24 -10.77
N THR A 113 17.02 -11.51 -11.35
CA THR A 113 17.27 -12.73 -12.13
C THR A 113 17.88 -13.82 -11.25
N GLY A 114 17.99 -15.05 -11.78
CA GLY A 114 18.68 -16.14 -11.08
C GLY A 114 20.10 -15.74 -10.66
N ALA A 115 20.85 -15.07 -11.55
CA ALA A 115 22.18 -14.56 -11.23
C ALA A 115 22.15 -13.60 -10.02
N THR A 116 21.19 -12.66 -9.99
CA THR A 116 21.02 -11.72 -8.87
C THR A 116 20.81 -12.43 -7.53
N LEU A 117 20.08 -13.54 -7.53
CA LEU A 117 19.76 -14.31 -6.31
C LEU A 117 20.94 -15.17 -5.84
N THR A 118 21.79 -15.67 -6.75
CA THR A 118 22.92 -16.54 -6.39
C THR A 118 24.11 -15.77 -5.81
N PHE A 119 24.37 -14.52 -6.24
CA PHE A 119 25.49 -13.70 -5.74
C PHE A 119 25.39 -13.26 -4.27
N HIS A 120 24.26 -13.49 -3.59
CA HIS A 120 24.05 -13.14 -2.17
C HIS A 120 23.90 -14.35 -1.24
N LEU A 121 24.10 -15.57 -1.76
CA LEU A 121 23.97 -16.83 -1.01
C LEU A 121 25.30 -17.62 -0.91
N ILE A 122 26.43 -16.97 -1.18
CA ILE A 122 27.81 -17.48 -0.99
C ILE A 122 28.58 -16.56 -0.07
#